data_AF-A0A1F8LP99-F1
#
_entry.id   AF-A0A1F8LP99-F1
#
_cell.length_a   1.000
_cell.length_b   1.000
_cell.length_c   1.000
_cell.angle_alpha   90.00
_cell.angle_beta   90.00
_cell.angle_gamma   90.00
#
_symmetry.space_group_name_H-M   'P 1'
#
loop_
_entity.id
_entity.type
_entity.pdbx_description
1 polymer ?
#
loop_
_entity_poly.entity_id
_entity_poly.type
_entity_poly.pdbx_seq_one_letter_code
_entity_poly.pdbx_strand_id
1 'polypeptide(L)'
;MGGDITLPERPQRRSFTATYKLAVLTEYDGATDPGAKGALLRREGLYSSHIVEWRRARDAGAIAGLAARPRPARLTPEGAELARVRRRAERAEAELAKTRLVIEIQGKASELLERLLAESDDDPRQRR
;
A
#
# COMPACT_ATOMS: atom_id res chain seq x y z
N MET A 1 -45.38 20.90 -27.69
CA MET A 1 -44.99 20.15 -26.48
C MET A 1 -43.48 20.27 -26.33
N GLY A 2 -43.01 21.37 -25.73
CA GLY A 2 -41.59 21.54 -25.44
C GLY A 2 -41.26 20.73 -24.19
N GLY A 3 -40.53 19.63 -24.34
CA GLY A 3 -40.05 18.85 -23.21
C GLY A 3 -39.02 19.67 -22.45
N ASP A 4 -39.27 19.88 -21.16
CA ASP A 4 -38.32 20.48 -20.24
C ASP A 4 -37.09 19.57 -20.14
N ILE A 5 -35.99 19.97 -20.77
CA ILE A 5 -34.72 19.24 -20.71
C ILE A 5 -34.03 19.68 -19.43
N THR A 6 -34.33 18.99 -18.34
CA THR A 6 -33.64 19.20 -17.06
C THR A 6 -32.18 18.77 -17.20
N LEU A 7 -31.30 19.73 -17.50
CA LEU A 7 -29.86 19.49 -17.53
C LEU A 7 -29.33 19.33 -16.09
N PRO A 8 -28.44 18.37 -15.82
CA PRO A 8 -27.86 18.20 -14.50
C PRO A 8 -27.04 19.43 -14.09
N GLU A 9 -27.10 19.79 -12.81
CA GLU A 9 -26.45 20.98 -12.22
C GLU A 9 -24.91 21.00 -12.40
N ARG A 10 -24.30 19.84 -12.71
CA ARG A 10 -22.85 19.71 -12.97
C ARG A 10 -22.56 18.73 -14.10
N PRO A 11 -21.49 18.97 -14.89
CA PRO A 11 -21.06 18.03 -15.93
C PRO A 11 -20.60 16.71 -15.31
N GLN A 12 -21.30 15.63 -15.63
CA GLN A 12 -20.96 14.29 -15.17
C GLN A 12 -19.95 13.64 -16.12
N ARG A 13 -18.77 13.30 -15.60
CA ARG A 13 -17.77 12.55 -16.37
C ARG A 13 -18.20 11.08 -16.46
N ARG A 14 -18.07 10.47 -17.64
CA ARG A 14 -18.32 9.04 -17.83
C ARG A 14 -17.35 8.22 -16.97
N SER A 15 -17.88 7.24 -16.24
CA SER A 15 -17.11 6.26 -15.47
C SER A 15 -17.21 4.87 -16.09
N PHE A 16 -16.09 4.17 -16.20
CA PHE A 16 -16.03 2.82 -16.75
C PHE A 16 -15.89 1.78 -15.64
N THR A 17 -16.82 0.84 -15.57
CA THR A 17 -16.77 -0.29 -14.62
C THR A 17 -15.65 -1.25 -14.98
N ALA A 18 -15.15 -2.03 -14.00
CA ALA A 18 -14.12 -3.03 -14.26
C ALA A 18 -14.58 -4.09 -15.27
N THR A 19 -15.84 -4.52 -15.17
CA THR A 19 -16.46 -5.47 -16.11
C THR A 19 -16.51 -4.93 -17.53
N TYR A 20 -16.88 -3.66 -17.70
CA TYR A 20 -16.88 -2.99 -19.01
C TYR A 20 -15.46 -2.94 -19.60
N LYS A 21 -14.47 -2.53 -18.81
CA LYS A 21 -13.07 -2.47 -19.26
C LYS A 21 -12.57 -3.84 -19.72
N LEU A 22 -12.87 -4.91 -18.98
CA LEU A 22 -12.48 -6.26 -19.35
C LEU A 22 -13.15 -6.73 -20.64
N ALA A 23 -14.46 -6.51 -20.78
CA ALA A 23 -15.19 -6.90 -21.99
C ALA A 23 -14.61 -6.22 -23.24
N VAL A 24 -14.35 -4.91 -23.17
CA VAL A 24 -13.72 -4.17 -24.26
C VAL A 24 -12.31 -4.67 -24.56
N LEU A 25 -11.50 -4.97 -23.53
CA LEU A 25 -10.16 -5.52 -23.75
C LEU A 25 -10.20 -6.89 -24.42
N THR A 26 -11.13 -7.77 -24.01
CA THR A 26 -11.31 -9.08 -24.64
C THR A 26 -11.69 -8.96 -26.11
N GLU A 27 -12.64 -8.09 -26.45
CA GLU A 27 -13.02 -7.84 -27.85
C GLU A 27 -11.88 -7.20 -28.65
N TYR A 28 -11.16 -6.24 -28.05
CA TYR A 28 -10.03 -5.56 -28.69
C TYR A 28 -8.86 -6.52 -28.96
N ASP A 29 -8.57 -7.43 -28.03
CA ASP A 29 -7.52 -8.44 -28.16
C ASP A 29 -7.90 -9.52 -29.19
N GLY A 30 -9.19 -9.87 -29.28
CA GLY A 30 -9.73 -10.83 -30.26
C GLY A 30 -9.93 -10.28 -31.67
N ALA A 31 -9.90 -8.97 -31.88
CA ALA A 31 -10.09 -8.35 -33.19
C ALA A 31 -8.86 -8.56 -34.11
N THR A 32 -8.99 -9.48 -35.07
CA THR A 32 -7.96 -9.82 -36.07
C THR A 32 -8.15 -9.12 -37.41
N ASP A 33 -9.37 -8.72 -37.76
CA ASP A 33 -9.66 -8.12 -39.06
C ASP A 33 -9.07 -6.71 -39.21
N PRO A 34 -8.64 -6.32 -40.43
CA PRO A 34 -8.19 -4.96 -40.70
C PRO A 34 -9.24 -3.92 -40.29
N GLY A 35 -8.87 -3.01 -39.40
CA GLY A 35 -9.73 -1.90 -38.96
C GLY A 35 -10.77 -2.25 -37.89
N ALA A 36 -10.94 -3.52 -37.50
CA ALA A 36 -11.91 -3.92 -36.47
C ALA A 36 -11.65 -3.24 -35.13
N LYS A 37 -10.38 -3.13 -34.72
CA LYS A 37 -9.95 -2.37 -33.52
C LYS A 37 -10.39 -0.91 -33.57
N GLY A 38 -10.26 -0.26 -34.73
CA GLY A 38 -10.68 1.13 -34.92
C GLY A 38 -12.20 1.29 -34.92
N ALA A 39 -12.94 0.32 -35.48
CA ALA A 39 -14.39 0.29 -35.45
C ALA A 39 -14.93 0.13 -34.02
N LEU A 40 -14.35 -0.77 -33.24
CA LEU A 40 -14.64 -0.96 -31.82
C LEU A 40 -14.46 0.34 -31.03
N LEU A 41 -13.31 1.01 -31.18
CA LEU A 41 -13.02 2.26 -30.47
C LEU A 41 -14.03 3.37 -30.79
N ARG A 42 -14.44 3.50 -32.05
CA ARG A 42 -15.46 4.47 -32.46
C ARG A 42 -16.85 4.15 -31.90
N ARG A 43 -17.23 2.86 -31.90
CA ARG A 43 -18.51 2.39 -31.34
C ARG A 43 -18.60 2.66 -29.84
N GLU A 44 -17.52 2.43 -29.12
CA GLU A 44 -17.46 2.60 -27.67
C GLU A 44 -17.14 4.03 -27.23
N GLY A 45 -16.77 4.92 -28.16
CA GLY A 45 -16.31 6.28 -27.87
C GLY A 45 -15.00 6.32 -27.08
N LEU A 46 -14.08 5.41 -27.38
CA LEU A 46 -12.82 5.22 -26.67
C LEU A 46 -11.63 5.68 -27.50
N TYR A 47 -10.62 6.18 -26.80
CA TYR A 47 -9.31 6.47 -27.39
C TYR A 47 -8.34 5.31 -27.16
N SER A 48 -7.35 5.18 -28.03
CA SER A 48 -6.29 4.16 -27.90
C SER A 48 -5.57 4.22 -26.53
N SER A 49 -5.45 5.41 -25.94
CA SER A 49 -4.91 5.61 -24.59
C SER A 49 -5.65 4.80 -23.53
N HIS A 50 -6.97 4.68 -23.61
CA HIS A 50 -7.78 3.88 -22.69
C HIS A 50 -7.37 2.41 -22.75
N ILE A 51 -7.16 1.88 -23.95
CA ILE A 51 -6.75 0.48 -24.13
C ILE A 51 -5.36 0.23 -23.55
N VAL A 52 -4.42 1.14 -23.80
CA VAL A 52 -3.06 1.04 -23.24
C VAL A 52 -3.09 1.06 -21.72
N GLU A 53 -3.81 2.01 -21.13
CA GLU A 53 -3.94 2.12 -19.67
C GLU A 53 -4.62 0.89 -19.06
N TRP A 54 -5.70 0.40 -19.68
CA TRP A 54 -6.44 -0.75 -19.17
C TRP A 54 -5.64 -2.04 -19.30
N ARG A 55 -4.89 -2.25 -20.39
CA ARG A 55 -3.97 -3.41 -20.50
C ARG A 55 -2.91 -3.39 -19.40
N ARG A 56 -2.25 -2.25 -19.19
CA ARG A 56 -1.27 -2.09 -18.08
C ARG A 56 -1.90 -2.40 -16.72
N ALA A 57 -3.11 -1.89 -16.48
CA ALA A 57 -3.86 -2.19 -15.27
C ALA A 57 -4.24 -3.68 -15.15
N ARG A 58 -4.53 -4.37 -16.27
CA ARG A 58 -4.84 -5.82 -16.26
C ARG A 58 -3.62 -6.62 -15.85
N ASP A 59 -2.51 -6.32 -16.51
CA ASP A 59 -1.28 -7.09 -16.38
C ASP A 59 -0.66 -6.87 -14.98
N ALA A 60 -0.92 -5.72 -14.35
CA ALA A 60 -0.61 -5.46 -12.94
C ALA A 60 -1.62 -6.06 -11.93
N GLY A 61 -2.63 -6.81 -12.38
CA GLY A 61 -3.69 -7.36 -11.53
C GLY A 61 -4.66 -6.31 -10.95
N ALA A 62 -4.63 -5.09 -11.47
CA ALA A 62 -5.29 -3.91 -10.90
C ALA A 62 -6.66 -3.59 -11.52
N ILE A 63 -7.11 -4.23 -12.61
CA ILE A 63 -8.43 -3.90 -13.20
C ILE A 63 -9.59 -4.10 -12.20
N ALA A 64 -9.58 -5.19 -11.44
CA ALA A 64 -10.57 -5.41 -10.37
C ALA A 64 -10.39 -4.40 -9.22
N GLY A 65 -9.15 -3.98 -8.94
CA GLY A 65 -8.81 -2.97 -7.94
C GLY A 65 -9.05 -1.50 -8.35
N LEU A 66 -9.46 -1.26 -9.60
CA LEU A 66 -9.71 0.06 -10.19
C LEU A 66 -11.20 0.36 -10.42
N ALA A 67 -12.11 -0.53 -10.03
CA ALA A 67 -13.47 -0.07 -9.69
C ALA A 67 -13.28 1.02 -8.63
N ALA A 68 -13.81 2.22 -8.88
CA ALA A 68 -13.56 3.43 -8.10
C ALA A 68 -13.47 3.07 -6.60
N ARG A 69 -12.23 2.93 -6.10
CA ARG A 69 -12.02 2.58 -4.70
C ARG A 69 -12.70 3.71 -3.94
N PRO A 70 -13.67 3.42 -3.05
CA PRO A 70 -14.24 4.49 -2.23
C PRO A 70 -13.04 5.18 -1.63
N ARG A 71 -12.91 6.48 -1.92
CA ARG A 71 -11.85 7.31 -1.39
C ARG A 71 -11.79 6.96 0.09
N PRO A 72 -10.64 6.48 0.63
CA PRO A 72 -10.59 6.04 2.02
C PRO A 72 -11.24 7.15 2.82
N ALA A 73 -12.32 6.81 3.53
CA ALA A 73 -13.11 7.77 4.27
C ALA A 73 -12.10 8.65 4.99
N ARG A 74 -12.15 9.98 4.76
CA ARG A 74 -11.26 10.90 5.46
C ARG A 74 -11.36 10.50 6.92
N LEU A 75 -10.26 9.98 7.50
CA LEU A 75 -10.21 9.63 8.91
C LEU A 75 -10.78 10.84 9.64
N THR A 76 -11.78 10.61 10.50
CA THR A 76 -12.26 11.67 11.37
C THR A 76 -11.05 12.26 12.08
N PRO A 77 -11.04 13.56 12.42
CA PRO A 77 -9.93 14.18 13.13
C PRO A 77 -9.46 13.33 14.33
N GLU A 78 -10.42 12.72 15.03
CA GLU A 78 -10.21 11.75 16.11
C GLU A 78 -9.49 10.47 15.67
N GLY A 79 -9.88 9.86 14.53
CA GLY A 79 -9.21 8.69 13.97
C GLY A 79 -7.77 8.98 13.51
N ALA A 80 -7.52 10.19 13.00
CA ALA A 80 -6.19 10.63 12.63
C ALA A 80 -5.28 10.81 13.87
N GLU A 81 -5.79 11.44 14.93
CA GLU A 81 -5.06 11.59 16.19
C GLU A 81 -4.84 10.25 16.88
N LEU A 82 -5.83 9.35 16.91
CA LEU A 82 -5.66 8.00 17.46
C LEU A 82 -4.54 7.24 16.73
N ALA A 83 -4.50 7.31 15.40
CA ALA A 83 -3.45 6.67 14.61
C ALA A 83 -2.06 7.31 14.83
N ARG A 84 -2.01 8.61 15.12
CA ARG A 84 -0.77 9.32 15.46
C ARG A 84 -0.27 8.91 16.85
N VAL A 85 -1.17 8.87 17.83
CA VAL A 85 -0.86 8.47 19.22
C VAL A 85 -0.39 7.02 19.25
N ARG A 86 -1.09 6.09 18.58
CA ARG A 86 -0.68 4.68 18.49
C ARG A 86 0.73 4.52 17.92
N ARG A 87 1.02 5.19 16.80
CA ARG A 87 2.37 5.19 16.20
C ARG A 87 3.45 5.78 17.10
N ARG A 88 3.09 6.69 18.01
CA ARG A 88 4.02 7.23 19.00
C ARG A 88 4.24 6.22 20.13
N ALA A 89 3.18 5.55 20.59
CA ALA A 89 3.27 4.51 21.60
C ALA A 89 4.13 3.34 21.12
N GLU A 90 3.88 2.82 19.92
CA GLU A 90 4.67 1.71 19.32
C GLU A 90 6.16 2.06 19.24
N ARG A 91 6.50 3.29 18.81
CA ARG A 91 7.89 3.75 18.76
C ARG A 91 8.52 3.87 20.14
N ALA A 92 7.78 4.41 21.11
CA ALA A 92 8.26 4.52 22.48
C ALA A 92 8.48 3.14 23.11
N GLU A 93 7.59 2.18 22.89
CA GLU A 93 7.71 0.80 23.35
C GLU A 93 8.91 0.09 22.71
N ALA A 94 9.15 0.31 21.41
CA ALA A 94 10.31 -0.26 20.71
C ALA A 94 11.64 0.29 21.25
N GLU A 95 11.74 1.60 21.48
CA GLU A 95 12.94 2.20 22.09
C GLU A 95 13.14 1.70 23.52
N LEU A 96 12.06 1.57 24.29
CA LEU A 96 12.12 1.07 25.66
C LEU A 96 12.59 -0.39 25.70
N ALA A 97 12.12 -1.24 24.79
CA ALA A 97 12.63 -2.60 24.61
C ALA A 97 14.13 -2.61 24.27
N LYS A 98 14.58 -1.73 23.37
CA LYS A 98 15.99 -1.59 23.02
C LYS A 98 16.85 -1.15 24.20
N THR A 99 16.41 -0.16 24.98
CA THR A 99 17.13 0.29 26.18
C THR A 99 17.24 -0.81 27.23
N ARG A 100 16.16 -1.57 27.45
CA ARG A 100 16.18 -2.73 28.36
C ARG A 100 17.19 -3.78 27.92
N LEU A 101 17.25 -4.08 26.63
CA LEU A 101 18.24 -5.02 26.09
C LEU A 101 19.67 -4.55 26.31
N VAL A 102 19.95 -3.26 26.12
CA VAL A 102 21.28 -2.68 26.40
C VAL A 102 21.66 -2.87 27.87
N ILE A 103 20.75 -2.56 28.79
CA ILE A 103 20.98 -2.75 30.24
C ILE A 103 21.25 -4.21 30.56
N GLU A 104 20.50 -5.15 29.98
CA GLU A 104 20.70 -6.59 30.19
C GLU A 104 22.08 -7.04 29.70
N ILE A 105 22.50 -6.61 28.51
CA ILE A 105 23.83 -6.94 27.97
C ILE A 105 24.94 -6.37 28.85
N GLN A 106 24.80 -5.12 29.30
CA GLN A 106 25.76 -4.49 30.21
C GLN A 106 25.87 -5.25 31.53
N GLY A 107 24.74 -5.65 32.12
CA GLY A 107 24.72 -6.48 33.34
C GLY A 107 25.46 -7.80 33.15
N LYS A 108 25.17 -8.53 32.07
CA LYS A 108 25.87 -9.81 31.76
C LYS A 108 27.36 -9.63 31.53
N ALA A 109 27.78 -8.52 30.89
CA ALA A 109 29.19 -8.21 30.69
C ALA A 109 29.90 -7.95 32.03
N SER A 110 29.27 -7.21 32.94
CA SER A 110 29.79 -6.99 34.30
C SER A 110 29.91 -8.29 35.08
N GLU A 111 28.88 -9.15 35.08
CA GLU A 111 28.94 -10.46 35.74
C GLU A 111 30.07 -11.34 35.20
N LEU A 112 30.30 -11.33 33.88
CA LEU A 112 31.39 -12.07 33.27
C LEU A 112 32.76 -11.55 33.74
N LEU A 113 32.93 -10.23 33.79
CA LEU A 113 34.16 -9.60 34.28
C LEU A 113 34.42 -9.93 35.75
N GLU A 114 33.39 -9.90 36.60
CA GLU A 114 33.49 -10.29 38.01
C GLU A 114 33.96 -11.75 38.16
N ARG A 115 33.43 -12.69 37.35
CA ARG A 115 33.86 -14.09 37.36
C ARG A 115 35.32 -14.27 36.94
N LEU A 116 35.74 -13.60 35.87
CA LEU A 116 37.12 -13.67 35.38
C LEU A 116 38.12 -13.09 36.39
N LEU A 117 37.75 -12.01 37.07
CA LEU A 117 38.55 -11.44 38.15
C LEU A 117 38.66 -12.40 39.35
N ALA A 118 37.53 -12.98 39.78
CA ALA A 118 37.52 -13.96 40.87
C ALA A 118 38.36 -15.22 40.54
N GLU A 119 38.33 -15.70 39.30
CA GLU A 119 39.16 -16.83 38.84
C GLU A 119 40.66 -16.46 38.76
N SER A 120 40.98 -15.21 38.45
CA SER A 120 42.36 -14.71 38.41
C SER A 120 42.99 -14.56 39.80
N ASP A 121 42.17 -14.20 40.81
CA ASP A 121 42.60 -14.07 42.21
C ASP A 121 42.82 -15.43 42.92
N ASP A 122 42.28 -16.52 42.34
CA ASP A 122 42.41 -17.89 42.83
C ASP A 122 43.59 -18.65 42.19
N ASP A 123 44.38 -18.02 41.30
CA ASP A 123 45.59 -18.64 40.73
C ASP A 123 46.76 -18.62 41.75
N PRO A 124 47.20 -19.79 42.28
CA PRO A 124 48.26 -19.86 43.28
C PRO A 124 49.63 -19.39 42.77
N ARG A 125 49.78 -19.09 41.47
CA ARG A 125 51.02 -18.56 40.89
C ARG A 125 51.25 -17.08 41.16
N GLN A 126 50.23 -16.31 41.54
CA GLN A 126 50.35 -14.87 41.80
C GLN A 126 50.66 -14.51 43.26
N ARG A 127 50.62 -15.46 44.21
CA ARG A 127 50.85 -15.23 45.65
C ARG A 127 52.31 -15.46 46.12
N ARG A 128 53.31 -15.20 45.28
CA ARG A 128 54.73 -15.26 45.66
C ARG A 128 55.36 -13.90 45.83
#